data_AF-A0A267THA0-F1
#
_entry.id   AF-A0A267THA0-F1
#
_cell.length_a   1.000
_cell.length_b   1.000
_cell.length_c   1.000
_cell.angle_alpha   90.00
_cell.angle_beta   90.00
_cell.angle_gamma   90.00
#
_symmetry.space_group_name_H-M   'P 1'
#
loop_
_entity.id
_entity.type
_entity.pdbx_description
1 polymer ?
#
loop_
_entity_poly.entity_id
_entity_poly.type
_entity_poly.pdbx_seq_one_letter_code
_entity_poly.pdbx_strand_id
1 'polypeptide(L)'
;MEFRTPIKIEKSPFQIQLQSKVLTVGSCFAQVIGQKLEENKIATEVNPFGTLFNPMSIFKLLNPSYQNVDERLFVQHQRTWFHYDFHSQFFATQQASLKELLNHNLAKIQIQQYDFLVLTFGTAFVHQLKATPSYVANCHKMPASLFEKDLLSVKDICKKFAEVHKAISELNPSLKIIITVSPVRHTKEGLAENQLSKSISELPVIT
;
A
#
# COMPACT_ATOMS: atom_id res chain seq x y z
N MET A 1 31.19 -13.91 -27.49
CA MET A 1 29.72 -13.93 -27.34
C MET A 1 29.38 -13.10 -26.12
N GLU A 2 28.59 -12.04 -26.29
CA GLU A 2 28.00 -11.33 -25.16
C GLU A 2 26.72 -12.09 -24.73
N PHE A 3 26.75 -12.67 -23.54
CA PHE A 3 25.64 -13.47 -22.98
C PHE A 3 24.59 -12.63 -22.24
N ARG A 4 24.68 -11.30 -22.32
CA ARG A 4 23.76 -10.37 -21.66
C ARG A 4 23.46 -9.21 -22.60
N THR A 5 22.22 -8.76 -22.58
CA THR A 5 21.82 -7.49 -23.18
C THR A 5 22.25 -6.37 -22.24
N PRO A 6 23.21 -5.51 -22.59
CA PRO A 6 23.52 -4.33 -21.78
C PRO A 6 22.34 -3.37 -21.87
N ILE A 7 21.57 -3.27 -20.77
CA ILE A 7 20.49 -2.29 -20.65
C ILE A 7 21.12 -0.97 -20.21
N LYS A 8 21.13 0.04 -21.09
CA LYS A 8 21.43 1.42 -20.70
C LYS A 8 20.18 2.00 -20.05
N ILE A 9 20.23 2.17 -18.74
CA ILE A 9 19.17 2.84 -17.98
C ILE A 9 19.51 4.32 -17.93
N GLU A 10 18.68 5.15 -18.57
CA GLU A 10 18.80 6.60 -18.45
C GLU A 10 18.49 7.05 -17.02
N LYS A 11 19.21 8.07 -16.54
CA LYS A 11 18.94 8.61 -15.21
C LYS A 11 17.57 9.29 -15.22
N SER A 12 16.77 8.98 -14.21
CA SER A 12 15.53 9.71 -13.95
C SER A 12 15.82 11.21 -13.79
N PRO A 13 14.97 12.10 -14.34
CA PRO A 13 15.06 13.54 -14.11
C PRO A 13 14.80 13.90 -12.63
N PHE A 14 14.12 13.02 -11.89
CA PHE A 14 13.87 13.15 -10.47
C PHE A 14 14.77 12.18 -9.69
N GLN A 15 15.64 12.74 -8.85
CA GLN A 15 16.57 11.97 -8.02
C GLN A 15 16.21 12.16 -6.55
N ILE A 16 16.17 11.04 -5.81
CA ILE A 16 16.06 11.09 -4.35
C ILE A 16 17.42 11.53 -3.82
N GLN A 17 17.45 12.64 -3.09
CA GLN A 17 18.65 13.23 -2.50
C GLN A 17 18.64 13.01 -0.98
N LEU A 18 19.75 13.28 -0.29
CA LEU A 18 19.86 13.05 1.16
C LEU A 18 18.85 13.88 1.97
N GLN A 19 18.49 15.07 1.48
CA GLN A 19 17.49 15.93 2.10
C GLN A 19 16.04 15.58 1.72
N SER A 20 15.84 14.62 0.81
CA SER A 20 14.49 14.23 0.40
C SER A 20 13.75 13.55 1.54
N LYS A 21 12.45 13.81 1.62
CA LYS A 21 11.51 13.09 2.49
C LYS A 21 10.70 12.10 1.66
N VAL A 22 10.78 10.82 2.02
CA VAL A 22 10.17 9.74 1.25
C VAL A 22 9.10 9.04 2.10
N LEU A 23 7.96 8.75 1.51
CA LEU A 23 6.97 7.84 2.06
C LEU A 23 6.95 6.58 1.21
N THR A 24 7.07 5.40 1.82
CA THR A 24 6.93 4.11 1.12
C THR A 24 5.71 3.37 1.65
N VAL A 25 4.85 2.91 0.73
CA VAL A 25 3.63 2.16 1.07
C VAL A 25 3.44 0.99 0.11
N GLY A 26 3.26 -0.21 0.65
CA GLY A 26 2.89 -1.38 -0.15
C GLY A 26 3.43 -2.68 0.39
N SER A 27 3.80 -3.57 -0.53
CA SER A 27 4.22 -4.93 -0.22
C SER A 27 5.54 -4.99 0.57
N CYS A 28 5.98 -6.20 0.91
CA CYS A 28 7.30 -6.43 1.52
C CYS A 28 8.46 -5.83 0.69
N PHE A 29 8.30 -5.65 -0.62
CA PHE A 29 9.31 -4.98 -1.42
C PHE A 29 9.38 -3.47 -1.11
N ALA A 30 8.24 -2.79 -0.90
CA ALA A 30 8.22 -1.40 -0.42
C ALA A 30 8.95 -1.29 0.92
N GLN A 31 8.75 -2.27 1.83
CA GLN A 31 9.44 -2.31 3.12
C GLN A 31 10.96 -2.33 2.94
N VAL A 32 11.46 -3.26 2.12
CA VAL A 32 12.90 -3.43 1.88
C VAL A 32 13.51 -2.19 1.22
N ILE A 33 12.82 -1.59 0.26
CA ILE A 33 13.30 -0.36 -0.38
C ILE A 33 13.30 0.81 0.60
N GLY A 34 12.23 0.99 1.38
CA GLY A 34 12.16 2.04 2.39
C GLY A 34 13.26 1.92 3.45
N GLN A 35 13.49 0.72 3.97
CA GLN A 35 14.57 0.47 4.95
C GLN A 35 15.94 0.79 4.38
N LYS A 36 16.21 0.45 3.11
CA LYS A 36 17.46 0.82 2.45
C LYS A 36 17.64 2.33 2.32
N LEU A 37 16.57 3.09 2.10
CA LEU A 37 16.64 4.55 2.08
C LEU A 37 16.98 5.10 3.47
N GLU A 38 16.34 4.59 4.53
CA GLU A 38 16.66 4.96 5.92
C GLU A 38 18.11 4.63 6.30
N GLU A 39 18.59 3.43 5.95
CA GLU A 39 19.98 2.99 6.17
C GLU A 39 20.99 3.95 5.53
N ASN A 40 20.63 4.52 4.37
CA ASN A 40 21.40 5.53 3.64
C ASN A 40 21.08 6.98 4.06
N LYS A 41 20.48 7.18 5.24
CA LYS A 41 20.24 8.48 5.90
C LYS A 41 19.24 9.40 5.20
N ILE A 42 18.38 8.85 4.33
CA ILE A 42 17.27 9.60 3.73
C ILE A 42 16.08 9.54 4.70
N ALA A 43 15.46 10.69 4.97
CA ALA A 43 14.29 10.77 5.85
C ALA A 43 13.11 10.01 5.22
N THR A 44 12.83 8.81 5.70
CA THR A 44 11.85 7.91 5.08
C THR A 44 10.84 7.43 6.11
N GLU A 45 9.55 7.51 5.80
CA GLU A 45 8.50 6.81 6.53
C GLU A 45 8.21 5.49 5.81
N VAL A 46 8.42 4.36 6.50
CA VAL A 46 8.37 3.03 5.90
C VAL A 46 7.12 2.26 6.32
N ASN A 47 6.19 2.06 5.37
CA ASN A 47 4.94 1.31 5.57
C ASN A 47 4.26 1.64 6.90
N PRO A 48 3.80 2.88 7.10
CA PRO A 48 3.16 3.34 8.34
C PRO A 48 1.90 2.53 8.70
N PHE A 49 1.30 1.87 7.71
CA PHE A 49 0.12 1.01 7.84
C PHE A 49 0.45 -0.48 7.81
N GLY A 50 1.75 -0.80 7.85
CA GLY A 50 2.31 -2.12 7.62
C GLY A 50 2.26 -2.54 6.16
N THR A 51 2.62 -3.79 5.90
CA THR A 51 2.66 -4.30 4.52
C THR A 51 1.25 -4.46 3.98
N LEU A 52 0.97 -3.77 2.89
CA LEU A 52 -0.32 -3.78 2.18
C LEU A 52 -0.09 -4.28 0.77
N PHE A 53 -0.93 -5.20 0.31
CA PHE A 53 -0.71 -5.84 -0.99
C PHE A 53 -1.66 -5.33 -2.07
N ASN A 54 -2.92 -5.09 -1.72
CA ASN A 54 -3.93 -4.71 -2.71
C ASN A 54 -4.00 -3.17 -2.88
N PRO A 55 -4.18 -2.66 -4.12
CA PRO A 55 -4.26 -1.23 -4.38
C PRO A 55 -5.41 -0.53 -3.64
N MET A 56 -6.57 -1.16 -3.50
CA MET A 56 -7.77 -0.50 -2.93
C MET A 56 -7.57 -0.10 -1.47
N SER A 57 -6.98 -0.97 -0.65
CA SER A 57 -6.65 -0.65 0.75
C SER A 57 -5.58 0.43 0.85
N ILE A 58 -4.58 0.42 -0.03
CA ILE A 58 -3.54 1.46 -0.09
C ILE A 58 -4.16 2.82 -0.44
N PHE A 59 -5.01 2.86 -1.47
CA PHE A 59 -5.72 4.07 -1.90
C PHE A 59 -6.66 4.60 -0.83
N LYS A 60 -7.35 3.72 -0.11
CA LYS A 60 -8.21 4.10 1.02
C LYS A 60 -7.41 4.82 2.10
N LEU A 61 -6.26 4.27 2.52
CA LEU A 61 -5.43 4.82 3.59
C LEU A 61 -4.62 6.05 3.19
N LEU A 62 -4.31 6.20 1.90
CA LEU A 62 -3.65 7.40 1.36
C LEU A 62 -4.63 8.53 1.01
N ASN A 63 -5.93 8.27 1.01
CA ASN A 63 -6.91 9.30 0.73
C ASN A 63 -6.92 10.33 1.88
N PRO A 64 -6.68 11.63 1.62
CA PRO A 64 -6.64 12.65 2.67
C PRO A 64 -7.95 12.80 3.47
N SER A 65 -9.08 12.35 2.92
CA SER A 65 -10.37 12.31 3.64
C SER A 65 -10.43 11.19 4.68
N TYR A 66 -9.56 10.18 4.63
CA TYR A 66 -9.51 9.07 5.57
C TYR A 66 -8.69 9.42 6.82
N GLN A 67 -9.22 10.33 7.63
CA GLN A 67 -8.51 10.88 8.80
C GLN A 67 -8.69 10.05 10.08
N ASN A 68 -9.74 9.24 10.15
CA ASN A 68 -10.05 8.41 11.30
C ASN A 68 -10.39 6.99 10.84
N VAL A 69 -9.95 5.99 11.61
CA VAL A 69 -10.31 4.60 11.34
C VAL A 69 -11.81 4.36 11.48
N ASP A 70 -12.36 3.53 10.57
CA ASP A 70 -13.77 3.17 10.58
C ASP A 70 -14.08 2.17 11.71
N GLU A 71 -14.88 2.61 12.68
CA GLU A 71 -15.21 1.79 13.86
C GLU A 71 -15.90 0.46 13.52
N ARG A 72 -16.54 0.37 12.35
CA ARG A 72 -17.24 -0.84 11.89
C ARG A 72 -16.28 -1.93 11.40
N LEU A 73 -14.99 -1.60 11.24
CA LEU A 73 -13.97 -2.49 10.69
C LEU A 73 -13.03 -3.06 11.76
N PHE A 74 -13.29 -2.79 13.04
CA PHE A 74 -12.65 -3.52 14.12
C PHE A 74 -13.16 -4.96 14.20
N VAL A 75 -12.24 -5.87 14.45
CA VAL A 75 -12.55 -7.29 14.63
C VAL A 75 -11.74 -7.85 15.78
N GLN A 76 -12.34 -8.73 16.56
CA GLN A 76 -11.66 -9.45 17.63
C GLN A 76 -11.43 -10.91 17.22
N HIS A 77 -10.20 -11.39 17.40
CA HIS A 77 -9.84 -12.79 17.22
C HIS A 77 -8.90 -13.21 18.35
N GLN A 78 -9.25 -14.30 19.05
CA GLN A 78 -8.48 -14.83 20.19
C GLN A 78 -8.16 -13.79 21.28
N ARG A 79 -9.16 -12.98 21.66
CA ARG A 79 -9.03 -11.88 22.66
C ARG A 79 -8.15 -10.70 22.22
N THR A 80 -7.70 -10.69 20.98
CA THR A 80 -6.91 -9.62 20.39
C THR A 80 -7.74 -8.86 19.36
N TRP A 81 -7.66 -7.53 19.40
CA TRP A 81 -8.30 -6.65 18.44
C TRP A 81 -7.39 -6.38 17.25
N PHE A 82 -8.00 -6.34 16.08
CA PHE A 82 -7.41 -5.99 14.80
C PHE A 82 -8.34 -5.01 14.06
N HIS A 83 -7.84 -4.43 12.97
CA HIS A 83 -8.62 -3.59 12.08
C HIS A 83 -8.43 -4.05 10.64
N TYR A 84 -9.52 -4.25 9.90
CA TYR A 84 -9.47 -4.86 8.56
C TYR A 84 -8.65 -4.07 7.54
N ASP A 85 -8.54 -2.75 7.69
CA ASP A 85 -7.72 -1.90 6.80
C ASP A 85 -6.20 -1.94 7.06
N PHE A 86 -5.75 -2.50 8.18
CA PHE A 86 -4.33 -2.45 8.57
C PHE A 86 -3.70 -3.85 8.61
N HIS A 87 -2.37 -3.89 8.46
CA HIS A 87 -1.61 -5.12 8.58
C HIS A 87 -1.75 -5.76 9.98
N SER A 88 -1.64 -7.08 10.07
CA SER A 88 -1.77 -7.83 11.33
C SER A 88 -0.69 -7.55 12.37
N GLN A 89 0.31 -6.72 12.05
CA GLN A 89 1.27 -6.22 13.04
C GLN A 89 0.64 -5.21 14.01
N PHE A 90 -0.46 -4.55 13.62
CA PHE A 90 -1.20 -3.66 14.51
C PHE A 90 -2.28 -4.44 15.22
N PHE A 91 -2.14 -4.56 16.53
CA PHE A 91 -3.09 -5.24 17.37
C PHE A 91 -3.05 -4.66 18.78
N ALA A 92 -4.14 -4.85 19.53
CA ALA A 92 -4.17 -4.52 20.95
C ALA A 92 -5.14 -5.44 21.70
N THR A 93 -5.03 -5.50 23.02
CA THR A 93 -5.98 -6.23 23.87
C THR A 93 -7.29 -5.46 24.07
N GLN A 94 -7.29 -4.14 23.82
CA GLN A 94 -8.46 -3.27 23.91
C GLN A 94 -8.68 -2.52 22.58
N GLN A 95 -9.93 -2.44 22.14
CA GLN A 95 -10.30 -1.76 20.89
C GLN A 95 -9.91 -0.27 20.91
N ALA A 96 -10.11 0.41 22.06
CA ALA A 96 -9.78 1.82 22.23
C ALA A 96 -8.27 2.09 22.02
N SER A 97 -7.41 1.26 22.64
CA SER A 97 -5.96 1.38 22.47
C SER A 97 -5.51 1.13 21.04
N LEU A 98 -6.15 0.17 20.33
CA LEU A 98 -5.87 -0.03 18.90
C LEU A 98 -6.30 1.19 18.08
N LYS A 99 -7.48 1.75 18.34
CA LYS A 99 -7.98 2.95 17.65
C LYS A 99 -7.01 4.11 17.78
N GLU A 100 -6.51 4.38 18.97
CA GLU A 100 -5.52 5.44 19.23
C GLU A 100 -4.22 5.19 18.45
N LEU A 101 -3.70 3.96 18.48
CA LEU A 101 -2.50 3.58 17.72
C LEU A 101 -2.67 3.79 16.21
N LEU A 102 -3.80 3.36 15.66
CA LEU A 102 -4.05 3.46 14.21
C LEU A 102 -4.25 4.91 13.78
N ASN A 103 -5.04 5.70 14.53
CA ASN A 103 -5.23 7.12 14.26
C ASN A 103 -3.92 7.91 14.40
N HIS A 104 -3.07 7.55 15.36
CA HIS A 104 -1.74 8.14 15.49
C HIS A 104 -0.88 7.86 14.25
N ASN A 105 -0.91 6.63 13.70
CA ASN A 105 -0.19 6.32 12.46
C ASN A 105 -0.79 7.00 11.23
N LEU A 106 -2.12 7.16 11.15
CA LEU A 106 -2.75 7.97 10.10
C LEU A 106 -2.30 9.43 10.17
N ALA A 107 -2.23 10.01 11.37
CA ALA A 107 -1.84 11.40 11.57
C ALA A 107 -0.38 11.69 11.17
N LYS A 108 0.50 10.68 11.16
CA LYS A 108 1.88 10.82 10.64
C LYS A 108 1.89 11.12 9.13
N ILE A 109 0.84 10.74 8.40
CA ILE A 109 0.79 10.83 6.94
C ILE A 109 0.24 12.19 6.52
N GLN A 110 1.04 13.21 6.78
CA GLN A 110 0.83 14.56 6.26
C GLN A 110 1.48 14.64 4.88
N ILE A 111 0.71 14.37 3.82
CA ILE A 111 1.26 14.16 2.47
C ILE A 111 2.08 15.36 1.95
N GLN A 112 1.84 16.56 2.48
CA GLN A 112 2.53 17.80 2.16
C GLN A 112 3.99 17.82 2.62
N GLN A 113 4.38 16.96 3.55
CA GLN A 113 5.75 16.93 4.07
C GLN A 113 6.71 16.08 3.22
N TYR A 114 6.21 15.27 2.29
CA TYR A 114 7.01 14.34 1.51
C TYR A 114 7.31 14.88 0.12
N ASP A 115 8.51 14.60 -0.38
CA ASP A 115 8.93 14.89 -1.75
C ASP A 115 8.61 13.71 -2.68
N PHE A 116 8.69 12.48 -2.14
CA PHE A 116 8.45 11.25 -2.89
C PHE A 116 7.47 10.32 -2.18
N LEU A 117 6.56 9.72 -2.94
CA LEU A 117 5.69 8.63 -2.53
C LEU A 117 5.99 7.39 -3.38
N VAL A 118 6.54 6.34 -2.77
CA VAL A 118 6.80 5.06 -3.44
C VAL A 118 5.66 4.09 -3.12
N LEU A 119 4.95 3.67 -4.16
CA LEU A 119 3.90 2.67 -4.08
C LEU A 119 4.39 1.34 -4.64
N THR A 120 4.13 0.25 -3.93
CA THR A 120 4.40 -1.10 -4.44
C THR A 120 3.20 -2.02 -4.26
N PHE A 121 2.49 -2.30 -5.34
CA PHE A 121 1.38 -3.25 -5.31
C PHE A 121 1.89 -4.70 -5.32
N GLY A 122 1.20 -5.55 -4.56
CA GLY A 122 1.55 -6.95 -4.36
C GLY A 122 0.54 -7.94 -4.93
N THR A 123 -0.73 -7.56 -5.11
CA THR A 123 -1.77 -8.40 -5.70
C THR A 123 -2.92 -7.57 -6.26
N ALA A 124 -3.57 -8.08 -7.30
CA ALA A 124 -4.84 -7.57 -7.81
C ALA A 124 -6.06 -8.25 -7.16
N PHE A 125 -5.84 -9.32 -6.40
CA PHE A 125 -6.92 -9.95 -5.63
C PHE A 125 -7.27 -9.11 -4.40
N VAL A 126 -8.56 -8.92 -4.20
CA VAL A 126 -9.12 -8.21 -3.05
C VAL A 126 -10.13 -9.09 -2.35
N HIS A 127 -10.34 -8.79 -1.07
CA HIS A 127 -11.40 -9.38 -0.28
C HIS A 127 -12.32 -8.24 0.17
N GLN A 128 -13.60 -8.36 -0.08
CA GLN A 128 -14.61 -7.42 0.37
C GLN A 128 -15.34 -8.02 1.58
N LEU A 129 -15.47 -7.25 2.65
CA LEU A 129 -16.26 -7.67 3.82
C LEU A 129 -17.75 -7.57 3.48
N LYS A 130 -18.52 -8.66 3.67
CA LYS A 130 -19.95 -8.68 3.33
C LYS A 130 -20.80 -7.79 4.24
N ALA A 131 -20.48 -7.73 5.53
CA ALA A 131 -21.24 -6.97 6.52
C ALA A 131 -21.15 -5.45 6.29
N THR A 132 -19.97 -4.98 5.90
CA THR A 132 -19.70 -3.58 5.55
C THR A 132 -18.94 -3.61 4.23
N PRO A 133 -19.61 -3.41 3.07
CA PRO A 133 -19.03 -3.64 1.73
C PRO A 133 -17.86 -2.70 1.44
N SER A 134 -16.70 -3.05 1.99
CA SER A 134 -15.41 -2.38 1.88
C SER A 134 -14.36 -3.44 1.59
N TYR A 135 -13.44 -3.12 0.68
CA TYR A 135 -12.23 -3.91 0.53
C TYR A 135 -11.38 -3.82 1.79
N VAL A 136 -10.80 -4.95 2.19
CA VAL A 136 -9.99 -5.08 3.41
C VAL A 136 -8.54 -5.37 3.05
N ALA A 137 -7.60 -4.86 3.85
CA ALA A 137 -6.18 -5.13 3.69
C ALA A 137 -5.80 -6.53 4.16
N ASN A 138 -6.44 -7.00 5.23
CA ASN A 138 -6.14 -8.27 5.87
C ASN A 138 -7.39 -8.88 6.47
N CYS A 139 -7.68 -10.16 6.19
CA CYS A 139 -8.84 -10.86 6.74
C CYS A 139 -8.64 -11.35 8.19
N HIS A 140 -7.45 -11.19 8.78
CA HIS A 140 -7.11 -11.53 10.17
C HIS A 140 -7.45 -12.98 10.56
N LYS A 141 -7.30 -13.91 9.61
CA LYS A 141 -7.65 -15.34 9.75
C LYS A 141 -9.13 -15.59 10.11
N MET A 142 -10.00 -14.64 9.80
CA MET A 142 -11.45 -14.81 9.98
C MET A 142 -12.05 -15.78 8.95
N PRO A 143 -13.23 -16.36 9.23
CA PRO A 143 -13.88 -17.28 8.32
C PRO A 143 -14.06 -16.69 6.92
N ALA A 144 -13.66 -17.44 5.89
CA ALA A 144 -13.74 -17.00 4.50
C ALA A 144 -15.17 -16.64 4.05
N SER A 145 -16.19 -17.22 4.69
CA SER A 145 -17.60 -16.94 4.43
C SER A 145 -18.00 -15.48 4.67
N LEU A 146 -17.25 -14.75 5.51
CA LEU A 146 -17.46 -13.32 5.79
C LEU A 146 -17.01 -12.42 4.64
N PHE A 147 -16.22 -12.94 3.72
CA PHE A 147 -15.62 -12.18 2.63
C PHE A 147 -16.10 -12.66 1.27
N GLU A 148 -16.06 -11.75 0.32
CA GLU A 148 -16.18 -12.04 -1.09
C GLU A 148 -14.83 -11.76 -1.75
N LYS A 149 -14.28 -12.75 -2.45
CA LYS A 149 -13.02 -12.61 -3.18
C LYS A 149 -13.34 -12.04 -4.55
N ASP A 150 -12.67 -10.95 -4.90
CA ASP A 150 -12.81 -10.29 -6.20
C ASP A 150 -11.41 -10.04 -6.83
N LEU A 151 -11.36 -9.90 -8.15
CA LEU A 151 -10.15 -9.61 -8.90
C LEU A 151 -10.31 -8.24 -9.55
N LEU A 152 -9.47 -7.30 -9.11
CA LEU A 152 -9.51 -5.93 -9.63
C LEU A 152 -9.15 -5.88 -11.10
N SER A 153 -9.91 -5.11 -11.88
CA SER A 153 -9.51 -4.74 -13.23
C SER A 153 -8.50 -3.59 -13.19
N VAL A 154 -7.63 -3.51 -14.21
CA VAL A 154 -6.72 -2.36 -14.40
C VAL A 154 -7.52 -1.05 -14.43
N LYS A 155 -8.70 -1.06 -15.06
CA LYS A 155 -9.57 0.11 -15.15
C LYS A 155 -10.03 0.59 -13.78
N ASP A 156 -10.40 -0.32 -12.88
CA ASP A 156 -10.84 0.04 -11.52
C ASP A 156 -9.68 0.59 -10.69
N ILE A 157 -8.50 -0.02 -10.81
CA ILE A 157 -7.27 0.46 -10.16
C ILE A 157 -6.93 1.87 -10.66
N CYS A 158 -6.88 2.08 -11.98
CA CYS A 158 -6.59 3.39 -12.58
C CYS A 158 -7.62 4.45 -12.17
N LYS A 159 -8.91 4.11 -12.20
CA LYS A 159 -9.98 5.03 -11.79
C LYS A 159 -9.80 5.43 -10.33
N LYS A 160 -9.59 4.46 -9.43
CA LYS A 160 -9.46 4.74 -8.01
C LYS A 160 -8.17 5.49 -7.70
N PHE A 161 -7.08 5.14 -8.37
CA PHE A 161 -5.82 5.87 -8.28
C PHE A 161 -5.98 7.32 -8.73
N ALA A 162 -6.67 7.59 -9.85
CA ALA A 162 -6.89 8.95 -10.33
C ALA A 162 -7.67 9.82 -9.33
N GLU A 163 -8.68 9.25 -8.65
CA GLU A 163 -9.41 9.93 -7.59
C GLU A 163 -8.50 10.32 -6.42
N VAL A 164 -7.68 9.37 -5.93
CA VAL A 164 -6.77 9.61 -4.81
C VAL A 164 -5.61 10.51 -5.19
N HIS A 165 -5.07 10.33 -6.39
CA HIS A 165 -4.03 11.20 -6.97
C HIS A 165 -4.50 12.64 -7.01
N LYS A 166 -5.71 12.90 -7.52
CA LYS A 166 -6.28 14.26 -7.55
C LYS A 166 -6.30 14.89 -6.15
N ALA A 167 -6.83 14.17 -5.16
CA ALA A 167 -6.89 14.66 -3.78
C ALA A 167 -5.49 14.89 -3.17
N ILE A 168 -4.51 14.03 -3.49
CA ILE A 168 -3.12 14.20 -3.06
C ILE A 168 -2.47 15.40 -3.74
N SER A 169 -2.65 15.57 -5.05
CA SER A 169 -2.09 16.69 -5.83
C SER A 169 -2.65 18.04 -5.40
N GLU A 170 -3.91 18.10 -4.96
CA GLU A 170 -4.51 19.31 -4.37
C GLU A 170 -3.79 19.75 -3.08
N LEU A 171 -3.25 18.79 -2.32
CA LEU A 171 -2.50 19.06 -1.09
C LEU A 171 -1.00 19.25 -1.32
N ASN A 172 -0.40 18.50 -2.24
CA ASN A 172 1.02 18.55 -2.54
C ASN A 172 1.25 18.39 -4.06
N PRO A 173 1.22 19.49 -4.83
CA PRO A 173 1.45 19.47 -6.28
C PRO A 173 2.88 19.06 -6.68
N SER A 174 3.85 19.18 -5.77
CA SER A 174 5.26 18.84 -6.00
C SER A 174 5.58 17.36 -5.75
N LEU A 175 4.69 16.62 -5.09
CA LEU A 175 4.92 15.21 -4.73
C LEU A 175 5.20 14.37 -5.96
N LYS A 176 6.30 13.61 -5.94
CA LYS A 176 6.65 12.65 -6.98
C LYS A 176 6.20 11.26 -6.60
N ILE A 177 5.31 10.66 -7.38
CA ILE A 177 4.81 9.32 -7.15
C ILE A 177 5.59 8.31 -7.99
N ILE A 178 6.17 7.32 -7.34
CA ILE A 178 6.89 6.22 -7.99
C ILE A 178 6.07 4.95 -7.76
N ILE A 179 5.52 4.39 -8.84
CA ILE A 179 4.80 3.12 -8.78
C ILE A 179 5.75 2.00 -9.20
N THR A 180 5.81 0.94 -8.40
CA THR A 180 6.64 -0.23 -8.63
C THR A 180 5.80 -1.50 -8.47
N VAL A 181 6.23 -2.57 -9.14
CA VAL A 181 5.65 -3.91 -8.96
C VAL A 181 6.61 -4.81 -8.19
N SER A 182 6.05 -5.61 -7.28
CA SER A 182 6.86 -6.50 -6.46
C SER A 182 7.52 -7.61 -7.31
N PRO A 183 8.85 -7.82 -7.22
CA PRO A 183 9.52 -8.92 -7.91
C PRO A 183 9.18 -10.29 -7.30
N VAL A 184 8.57 -10.33 -6.10
CA VAL A 184 8.27 -11.56 -5.33
C VAL A 184 7.28 -12.45 -6.10
N ARG A 185 7.59 -13.74 -6.26
CA ARG A 185 6.71 -14.73 -6.91
C ARG A 185 5.75 -15.33 -5.87
N HIS A 186 4.46 -15.03 -5.94
CA HIS A 186 3.46 -15.65 -5.07
C HIS A 186 3.04 -17.01 -5.65
N THR A 187 3.82 -18.06 -5.38
CA THR A 187 3.56 -19.43 -5.89
C THR A 187 2.35 -20.10 -5.24
N LYS A 188 1.83 -19.56 -4.13
CA LYS A 188 0.65 -20.08 -3.42
C LYS A 188 -0.66 -19.90 -4.17
N GLU A 189 -0.76 -18.93 -5.09
CA GLU A 189 -1.97 -18.64 -5.88
C GLU A 189 -1.92 -19.30 -7.27
N GLY A 190 -0.91 -20.13 -7.56
CA GLY A 190 -0.70 -20.67 -8.90
C GLY A 190 0.03 -19.69 -9.82
N LEU A 191 0.86 -20.22 -10.73
CA LEU A 191 1.77 -19.40 -11.54
C LEU A 191 1.03 -18.48 -12.52
N ALA A 192 -0.10 -18.92 -13.07
CA ALA A 192 -0.89 -18.13 -14.01
C ALA A 192 -1.60 -16.94 -13.35
N GLU A 193 -2.21 -17.14 -12.18
CA GLU A 193 -2.88 -16.07 -11.44
C GLU A 193 -1.89 -15.04 -10.91
N ASN A 194 -0.72 -15.48 -10.43
CA ASN A 194 0.37 -14.58 -10.03
C ASN A 194 0.95 -13.80 -11.22
N GLN A 195 1.02 -14.38 -12.43
CA GLN A 195 1.43 -13.64 -13.63
C GLN A 195 0.37 -12.60 -14.03
N LEU A 196 -0.90 -12.99 -14.08
CA LEU A 196 -2.01 -12.09 -14.39
C LEU A 196 -2.09 -10.93 -13.40
N SER A 197 -2.01 -11.22 -12.10
CA SER A 197 -2.03 -10.22 -11.04
C SER A 197 -0.88 -9.21 -11.16
N LYS A 198 0.32 -9.67 -11.57
CA LYS A 198 1.46 -8.78 -11.78
C LYS A 198 1.27 -7.89 -13.00
N SER A 199 0.83 -8.44 -14.12
CA SER A 199 0.51 -7.67 -15.32
C SER A 199 -0.56 -6.62 -15.06
N ILE A 200 -1.55 -6.91 -14.21
CA ILE A 200 -2.57 -5.94 -13.81
C ILE A 200 -2.01 -4.85 -12.88
N SER A 201 -1.01 -5.18 -12.06
CA SER A 201 -0.38 -4.25 -11.10
C SER A 201 0.67 -3.35 -11.76
N GLU A 202 1.11 -3.65 -12.98
CA GLU A 202 1.98 -2.81 -13.80
C GLU A 202 1.20 -1.60 -14.34
N LEU A 203 1.07 -0.56 -13.51
CA LEU A 203 0.62 0.74 -13.98
C LEU A 203 1.79 1.49 -14.65
N PRO A 204 1.53 2.24 -15.74
CA PRO A 204 2.55 3.13 -16.30
C PRO A 204 2.99 4.14 -15.24
N VAL A 205 4.28 4.48 -15.23
CA VAL A 205 4.83 5.52 -14.34
C VAL A 205 4.13 6.84 -14.67
N ILE A 206 3.28 7.31 -13.75
CA ILE A 206 2.66 8.63 -13.84
C ILE A 206 3.61 9.59 -13.12
N THR A 207 4.16 10.55 -13.87
CA THR A 207 5.18 11.53 -13.43
C THR A 207 4.58 12.86 -13.01
#